data_AF-A0A7V9JYK7-F1
#
_entry.id   AF-A0A7V9JYK7-F1
#
_cell.length_a   1.000
_cell.length_b   1.000
_cell.length_c   1.000
_cell.angle_alpha   90.00
_cell.angle_beta   90.00
_cell.angle_gamma   90.00
#
_symmetry.space_group_name_H-M   'P 1'
#
loop_
_entity.id
_entity.type
_entity.pdbx_description
1 polymer ?
#
loop_
_entity_poly.entity_id
_entity_poly.type
_entity_poly.pdbx_seq_one_letter_code
_entity_poly.pdbx_strand_id
1 'polypeptide(L)'
;MGLTRRWPGPRRARSSATVEIGDRYEPAELSELDHFLTARWSLFSAPFNGLRHARVDHSPWPLHRARIVRMHDELVAAAGLPEPAGTSLVHFSPSIEVRIGWPHRIGRRR
;
A
#
# COMPACT_ATOMS: atom_id res chain seq x y z
N MET A 1 13.15 4.01 -4.86
CA MET A 1 12.88 2.55 -4.99
C MET A 1 12.08 2.30 -6.27
N GLY A 2 12.22 1.13 -6.91
CA GLY A 2 11.56 0.81 -8.19
C GLY A 2 10.75 -0.49 -8.14
N LEU A 3 9.65 -0.54 -8.89
CA LEU A 3 8.70 -1.63 -8.99
C LEU A 3 8.53 -2.02 -10.47
N THR A 4 8.27 -3.30 -10.73
CA THR A 4 7.97 -3.77 -12.08
C THR A 4 6.81 -4.75 -12.03
N ARG A 5 5.81 -4.54 -12.88
CA ARG A 5 4.66 -5.43 -13.01
C ARG A 5 5.07 -6.73 -13.70
N ARG A 6 4.96 -7.83 -12.95
CA ARG A 6 5.24 -9.18 -13.47
C ARG A 6 3.98 -9.92 -13.94
N TRP A 7 2.85 -9.64 -13.32
CA TRP A 7 1.55 -10.24 -13.60
C TRP A 7 0.43 -9.42 -12.94
N PRO A 8 -0.81 -9.40 -13.47
CA PRO A 8 -1.22 -9.83 -14.82
C PRO A 8 -0.64 -8.93 -15.92
N GLY A 9 -1.00 -9.13 -17.20
CA GLY A 9 -0.57 -8.27 -18.31
C GLY A 9 -1.27 -6.90 -18.31
N PRO A 10 -0.74 -5.83 -18.95
CA PRO A 10 0.58 -5.72 -19.60
C PRO A 10 1.77 -5.83 -18.63
N ARG A 11 2.72 -6.70 -18.97
CA ARG A 11 3.95 -6.92 -18.20
C ARG A 11 4.95 -5.78 -18.48
N ARG A 12 5.92 -5.60 -17.58
CA ARG A 12 7.03 -4.63 -17.69
C ARG A 12 6.68 -3.17 -17.45
N ALA A 13 5.40 -2.83 -17.17
CA ALA A 13 5.06 -1.54 -16.60
C ALA A 13 5.90 -1.30 -15.34
N ARG A 14 6.49 -0.11 -15.23
CA ARG A 14 7.44 0.25 -14.18
C ARG A 14 6.99 1.50 -13.45
N SER A 15 7.27 1.51 -12.15
CA SER A 15 7.16 2.73 -11.36
C SER A 15 8.38 2.89 -10.48
N SER A 16 8.81 4.12 -10.30
CA SER A 16 9.88 4.47 -9.38
C SER A 16 9.55 5.77 -8.67
N ALA A 17 9.87 5.79 -7.38
CA ALA A 17 9.71 6.97 -6.54
C ALA A 17 10.99 7.22 -5.77
N THR A 18 11.38 8.50 -5.70
CA THR A 18 12.37 9.00 -4.76
C THR A 18 11.66 9.96 -3.83
N VAL A 19 11.79 9.73 -2.53
CA VAL A 19 11.19 10.55 -1.49
C VAL A 19 12.26 11.14 -0.60
N GLU A 20 11.97 12.31 -0.06
CA GLU A 20 12.71 12.89 1.06
C GLU A 20 11.89 12.65 2.32
N ILE A 21 12.53 12.08 3.35
CA ILE A 21 11.91 11.75 4.62
C ILE A 21 12.14 12.91 5.57
N GLY A 22 11.08 13.38 6.20
CA GLY A 22 11.11 14.42 7.23
C GLY A 22 10.83 13.87 8.62
N ASP A 23 10.39 14.76 9.50
CA ASP A 23 10.14 14.46 10.90
C ASP A 23 9.04 13.42 11.10
N ARG A 24 9.16 12.69 12.22
CA ARG A 24 8.14 11.76 12.67
C ARG A 24 6.84 12.51 12.97
N TYR A 25 5.71 11.89 12.67
CA TYR A 25 4.42 12.36 13.17
C TYR A 25 4.25 12.00 14.65
N GLU A 26 3.77 12.97 15.43
CA GLU A 26 3.20 12.68 16.73
C GLU A 26 1.81 12.06 16.56
N PRO A 27 1.37 11.15 17.46
CA PRO A 27 0.08 10.46 17.31
C PRO A 27 -1.11 11.40 17.17
N ALA A 28 -1.08 12.57 17.84
CA ALA A 28 -2.15 13.57 17.78
C ALA A 28 -2.23 14.32 16.44
N GLU A 29 -1.20 14.23 15.61
CA GLU A 29 -1.16 14.86 14.27
C GLU A 29 -1.80 13.99 13.19
N LEU A 30 -2.01 12.71 13.47
CA LEU A 30 -2.54 11.76 12.50
C LEU A 30 -4.04 11.94 12.34
N SER A 31 -4.47 12.16 11.10
CA SER A 31 -5.87 12.29 10.72
C SER A 31 -6.53 10.92 10.56
N GLU A 32 -7.86 10.90 10.51
CA GLU A 32 -8.63 9.68 10.22
C GLU A 32 -8.22 9.05 8.88
N LEU A 33 -7.79 9.84 7.89
CA LEU A 33 -7.30 9.34 6.62
C LEU A 33 -5.97 8.59 6.78
N ASP A 34 -5.06 9.09 7.61
CA ASP A 34 -3.77 8.44 7.87
C ASP A 34 -3.97 7.09 8.56
N HIS A 35 -4.91 7.06 9.52
CA HIS A 35 -5.36 5.83 10.16
C HIS A 35 -6.00 4.87 9.14
N PHE A 36 -6.89 5.35 8.27
CA PHE A 36 -7.53 4.53 7.24
C PHE A 36 -6.51 3.88 6.30
N LEU A 37 -5.48 4.62 5.89
CA LEU A 37 -4.46 4.13 4.96
C LEU A 37 -3.50 3.11 5.59
N THR A 38 -3.26 3.21 6.90
CA THR A 38 -2.17 2.46 7.56
C THR A 38 -2.64 1.40 8.56
N ALA A 39 -3.82 1.53 9.15
CA ALA A 39 -4.39 0.56 10.08
C ALA A 39 -5.07 -0.61 9.33
N ARG A 40 -4.27 -1.38 8.59
CA ARG A 40 -4.76 -2.45 7.71
C ARG A 40 -4.75 -3.80 8.41
N TRP A 41 -5.89 -4.18 8.97
CA TRP A 41 -6.08 -5.42 9.73
C TRP A 41 -6.43 -6.65 8.90
N SER A 42 -6.41 -6.54 7.57
CA SER A 42 -6.80 -7.63 6.66
C SER A 42 -5.97 -7.66 5.40
N LEU A 43 -5.58 -8.87 5.01
CA LEU A 43 -4.92 -9.18 3.75
C LEU A 43 -5.86 -10.01 2.89
N PHE A 44 -5.98 -9.61 1.63
CA PHE A 44 -6.72 -10.35 0.61
C PHE A 44 -5.76 -10.79 -0.50
N SER A 45 -5.95 -12.02 -0.97
CA SER A 45 -5.24 -12.52 -2.16
C SER A 45 -6.23 -13.29 -3.04
N ALA A 46 -6.10 -13.15 -4.35
CA ALA A 46 -6.97 -13.81 -5.33
C ALA A 46 -6.16 -14.69 -6.29
N PRO A 47 -5.58 -15.82 -5.81
CA PRO A 47 -5.04 -16.84 -6.70
C PRO A 47 -6.13 -17.45 -7.59
N PHE A 48 -5.73 -18.25 -8.60
CA PHE A 48 -6.66 -18.91 -9.54
C PHE A 48 -7.76 -19.76 -8.87
N ASN A 49 -7.60 -20.17 -7.60
CA ASN A 49 -8.58 -20.96 -6.84
C ASN A 49 -9.55 -20.12 -5.98
N GLY A 50 -9.61 -18.81 -6.18
CA GLY A 50 -10.58 -17.90 -5.55
C GLY A 50 -9.99 -17.00 -4.48
N LEU A 51 -10.85 -16.15 -3.92
CA LEU A 51 -10.46 -15.12 -2.95
C LEU A 51 -10.15 -15.75 -1.57
N ARG A 52 -9.02 -15.36 -1.01
CA ARG A 52 -8.53 -15.75 0.31
C ARG A 52 -8.36 -14.52 1.19
N HIS A 53 -8.59 -14.70 2.48
CA HIS A 53 -8.46 -13.70 3.51
C HIS A 53 -7.53 -14.19 4.63
N ALA A 54 -6.75 -13.27 5.18
CA ALA A 54 -6.01 -13.47 6.41
C ALA A 54 -6.17 -12.23 7.30
N ARG A 55 -6.22 -12.44 8.62
CA ARG A 55 -6.11 -11.35 9.59
C ARG A 55 -4.66 -10.87 9.65
N VAL A 56 -4.50 -9.56 9.75
CA VAL A 56 -3.20 -8.90 9.93
C VAL A 56 -3.25 -8.20 11.28
N ASP A 57 -2.17 -8.33 12.04
CA ASP A 57 -1.99 -7.67 13.33
C ASP A 57 -0.63 -6.96 13.34
N HIS A 58 -0.64 -5.70 13.71
CA HIS A 58 0.54 -4.87 13.82
C HIS A 58 0.28 -3.71 14.80
N SER A 59 1.34 -3.21 15.43
CA SER A 59 1.25 -1.94 16.18
C SER A 59 1.02 -0.76 15.22
N PRO A 60 0.52 0.40 15.68
CA PRO A 60 0.46 1.61 14.85
C PRO A 60 1.82 1.89 14.19
N TRP A 61 1.79 2.27 12.92
CA TRP A 61 3.03 2.51 12.17
C TRP A 61 3.71 3.79 12.69
N PRO A 62 5.02 3.80 12.92
CA PRO A 62 5.76 5.01 13.26
C PRO A 62 5.92 5.88 12.00
N LEU A 63 4.87 6.61 11.64
CA LEU A 63 4.83 7.41 10.42
C LEU A 63 5.76 8.62 10.50
N HIS A 64 6.42 8.89 9.38
CA HIS A 64 7.19 10.08 9.11
C HIS A 64 6.57 10.84 7.94
N ARG A 65 6.68 12.17 8.02
CA ARG A 65 6.44 13.05 6.89
C ARG A 65 7.35 12.65 5.75
N ALA A 66 6.83 12.72 4.53
CA ALA A 66 7.64 12.53 3.35
C ALA A 66 7.13 13.40 2.20
N ARG A 67 8.02 13.71 1.25
CA ARG A 67 7.66 14.38 0.01
C ARG A 67 8.27 13.66 -1.17
N ILE A 68 7.53 13.60 -2.28
CA ILE A 68 8.06 13.08 -3.54
C ILE A 68 9.06 14.10 -4.10
N VAL A 69 10.25 13.61 -4.45
CA VAL A 69 11.28 14.36 -5.17
C VAL A 69 11.22 14.03 -6.67
N ARG A 70 11.00 12.75 -6.99
CA ARG A 70 10.81 12.27 -8.37
C ARG A 70 9.82 11.10 -8.36
N MET A 71 8.95 11.08 -9.36
CA MET A 71 8.00 10.00 -9.60
C MET A 71 7.97 9.66 -11.09
N HIS A 72 8.01 8.37 -11.38
CA HIS A 72 7.62 7.79 -12.66
C HIS A 72 6.63 6.68 -12.35
N ASP A 73 5.44 6.70 -12.94
CA ASP A 73 4.40 5.70 -12.65
C ASP A 73 3.69 5.22 -13.92
N GLU A 74 3.88 3.94 -14.24
CA GLU A 74 3.10 3.26 -15.28
C GLU A 74 2.10 2.26 -14.69
N LEU A 75 2.14 1.99 -13.37
CA LEU A 75 1.36 0.92 -12.76
C LEU A 75 -0.12 1.26 -12.65
N VAL A 76 -0.47 2.52 -12.37
CA VAL A 76 -1.87 2.96 -12.30
C VAL A 76 -2.55 2.83 -13.67
N ALA A 77 -1.93 3.38 -14.71
CA ALA A 77 -2.44 3.25 -16.08
C ALA A 77 -2.45 1.78 -16.55
N ALA A 78 -1.43 0.97 -16.22
CA ALA A 78 -1.40 -0.45 -16.54
C ALA A 78 -2.48 -1.28 -15.80
N ALA A 79 -3.06 -0.74 -14.72
CA ALA A 79 -4.23 -1.30 -14.04
C ALA A 79 -5.56 -0.86 -14.66
N GLY A 80 -5.55 -0.02 -15.70
CA GLY A 80 -6.76 0.51 -16.36
C GLY A 80 -7.41 1.68 -15.62
N LEU A 81 -6.69 2.32 -14.69
CA LEU A 81 -7.14 3.48 -13.95
C LEU A 81 -6.61 4.78 -14.59
N PRO A 82 -7.31 5.92 -14.44
CA PRO A 82 -6.81 7.20 -14.89
C PRO A 82 -5.58 7.63 -14.08
N GLU A 83 -4.80 8.56 -14.65
CA GLU A 83 -3.69 9.17 -13.92
C GLU A 83 -4.20 9.86 -12.64
N PRO A 84 -3.52 9.69 -11.49
CA PRO A 84 -3.93 10.35 -10.25
C PRO A 84 -3.87 11.88 -10.38
N ALA A 85 -4.90 12.56 -9.90
CA ALA A 85 -4.96 14.01 -9.85
C ALA A 85 -4.78 14.53 -8.42
N GLY A 86 -4.31 15.77 -8.29
CA GLY A 86 -4.15 16.47 -7.01
C GLY A 86 -2.79 16.25 -6.34
N THR A 87 -2.66 16.80 -5.13
CA THR A 87 -1.42 16.72 -4.35
C THR A 87 -1.19 15.31 -3.82
N SER A 88 0.01 14.78 -4.02
CA SER A 88 0.39 13.48 -3.49
C SER A 88 0.44 13.49 -1.96
N LEU A 89 -0.25 12.55 -1.32
CA LEU A 89 -0.09 12.23 0.09
C LEU A 89 1.00 11.17 0.24
N VAL A 90 2.03 11.44 1.05
CA VAL A 90 3.22 10.59 1.15
C VAL A 90 3.59 10.38 2.60
N HIS A 91 3.66 9.11 2.99
CA HIS A 91 4.13 8.67 4.30
C HIS A 91 5.35 7.77 4.13
N PHE A 92 6.31 7.92 5.04
CA PHE A 92 7.37 6.94 5.24
C PHE A 92 7.15 6.25 6.58
N SER A 93 7.45 4.97 6.66
CA SER A 93 7.61 4.26 7.93
C SER A 93 8.84 3.38 7.83
N PRO A 94 9.70 3.33 8.85
CA PRO A 94 10.67 2.25 8.96
C PRO A 94 9.95 0.90 9.07
N SER A 95 10.72 -0.19 8.99
CA SER A 95 10.20 -1.55 9.14
C SER A 95 9.47 -1.73 10.47
N ILE A 96 8.37 -2.48 10.42
CA ILE A 96 7.57 -2.84 11.59
C ILE A 96 7.41 -4.36 11.66
N GLU A 97 7.12 -4.85 12.86
CA GLU A 97 6.68 -6.22 13.05
C GLU A 97 5.21 -6.37 12.62
N VAL A 98 4.95 -7.37 11.78
CA VAL A 98 3.61 -7.68 11.28
C VAL A 98 3.37 -9.18 11.45
N ARG A 99 2.25 -9.53 12.07
CA ARG A 99 1.78 -10.91 12.18
C ARG A 99 0.65 -11.14 11.20
N ILE A 100 0.79 -12.15 10.35
CA ILE A 100 -0.23 -12.52 9.36
C ILE A 100 -0.74 -13.90 9.73
N GLY A 101 -2.06 -14.00 9.94
CA GLY A 101 -2.72 -15.28 10.19
C GLY A 101 -2.74 -16.19 8.97
N TRP A 102 -3.05 -17.47 9.19
CA TRP A 102 -3.19 -18.43 8.10
C TRP A 102 -4.29 -18.01 7.10
N PRO A 103 -3.97 -17.91 5.78
CA PRO A 103 -4.96 -17.54 4.78
C PRO A 103 -6.03 -18.61 4.60
N HIS A 104 -7.30 -18.25 4.77
CA HIS A 104 -8.43 -19.13 4.53
C HIS A 104 -9.25 -18.63 3.33
N ARG A 105 -9.94 -19.54 2.66
CA ARG A 105 -10.80 -19.19 1.52
C ARG A 105 -12.05 -18.50 2.04
N ILE A 106 -12.44 -17.40 1.41
CA ILE A 106 -13.74 -16.77 1.69
C ILE A 106 -14.76 -17.28 0.67
N GLY A 107 -15.81 -17.93 1.17
CA GLY A 107 -16.95 -18.33 0.36
C GLY A 107 -17.76 -17.11 -0.06
N ARG A 108 -18.45 -17.18 -1.21
CA ARG A 108 -19.51 -16.21 -1.50
C ARG A 108 -20.62 -16.44 -0.49
N ARG A 109 -20.93 -15.47 0.37
CA ARG A 109 -22.24 -15.44 1.03
C ARG A 109 -23.30 -15.41 -0.08
N ARG A 110 -24.21 -16.38 -0.06
CA ARG A 110 -25.42 -16.34 -0.88
C ARG A 110 -26.34 -15.24 -0.37
#